data_AF-A0A7V8XWR3-F1
#
_entry.id   AF-A0A7V8XWR3-F1
#
_cell.length_a   1.000
_cell.length_b   1.000
_cell.length_c   1.000
_cell.angle_alpha   90.00
_cell.angle_beta   90.00
_cell.angle_gamma   90.00
#
_symmetry.space_group_name_H-M   'P 1'
#
loop_
_entity.id
_entity.type
_entity.pdbx_description
1 polymer ?
#
loop_
_entity_poly.entity_id
_entity_poly.type
_entity_poly.pdbx_seq_one_letter_code
_entity_poly.pdbx_strand_id
1 'polypeptide(L)'
;MRTVIVRGRVPLPEALRDVIERGSTSVHECRVPGPTPLPRDVDRVVYFLAGPDPDVVASARQALSAERRDGSEKLVYVMADDAPDVEGLAPTECFRWPADEDRLKMAFMSA
;
A
#
# COMPACT_ATOMS: atom_id res chain seq x y z
N MET A 1 2.93 2.91 -14.93
CA MET A 1 2.34 2.20 -13.79
C MET A 1 1.23 3.01 -13.14
N ARG A 2 0.01 2.49 -13.12
CA ARG A 2 -1.14 3.05 -12.42
C ARG A 2 -1.17 2.51 -10.99
N THR A 3 -0.99 3.40 -10.02
CA THR A 3 -0.94 3.05 -8.60
C THR A 3 -2.15 3.63 -7.87
N VAL A 4 -2.79 2.82 -7.03
CA VAL A 4 -3.80 3.28 -6.08
C VAL A 4 -3.23 3.23 -4.68
N ILE A 5 -3.37 4.30 -3.92
CA ILE A 5 -3.00 4.37 -2.51
C ILE A 5 -4.27 4.23 -1.69
N VAL A 6 -4.32 3.24 -0.81
CA VAL A 6 -5.39 3.03 0.16
C VAL A 6 -4.85 3.44 1.52
N ARG A 7 -5.49 4.42 2.16
CA ARG A 7 -5.12 4.88 3.50
C ARG A 7 -6.32 5.10 4.39
N GLY A 8 -6.05 5.20 5.67
CA GLY A 8 -7.04 5.52 6.68
C GLY A 8 -7.21 7.02 6.89
N ARG A 9 -7.43 7.42 8.15
CA ARG A 9 -7.64 8.84 8.50
C ARG A 9 -6.37 9.67 8.43
N VAL A 10 -5.24 9.07 8.77
CA VAL A 10 -3.94 9.72 8.76
C VAL A 10 -3.55 10.02 7.31
N PRO A 11 -3.08 11.24 6.99
CA PRO A 11 -2.59 11.56 5.67
C PRO A 11 -1.33 10.75 5.34
N LEU A 12 -1.12 10.48 4.06
CA LEU A 12 0.13 9.90 3.59
C LEU A 12 1.27 10.92 3.79
N PRO A 13 2.43 10.53 4.35
CA PRO A 13 3.60 11.39 4.40
C PRO A 13 3.99 11.89 3.00
N GLU A 14 4.30 13.17 2.85
CA GLU A 14 4.66 13.77 1.54
C GLU A 14 5.86 13.08 0.90
N ALA A 15 6.90 12.77 1.68
CA ALA A 15 8.06 12.05 1.17
C ALA A 15 7.71 10.64 0.63
N LEU A 16 6.76 9.94 1.25
CA LEU A 16 6.26 8.66 0.77
C LEU A 16 5.43 8.83 -0.51
N ARG A 17 4.59 9.86 -0.56
CA ARG A 17 3.86 10.24 -1.77
C ARG A 17 4.82 10.46 -2.94
N ASP A 18 5.88 11.24 -2.74
CA ASP A 18 6.86 11.56 -3.77
C ASP A 18 7.55 10.31 -4.33
N VAL A 19 7.89 9.34 -3.47
CA VAL A 19 8.46 8.06 -3.91
C VAL A 19 7.49 7.30 -4.80
N ILE A 20 6.21 7.21 -4.41
CA ILE A 20 5.18 6.50 -5.17
C ILE A 20 4.90 7.21 -6.50
N GLU A 21 4.78 8.54 -6.48
CA GLU A 21 4.51 9.35 -7.68
C GLU A 21 5.66 9.28 -8.68
N ARG A 22 6.92 9.27 -8.25
CA ARG A 22 8.08 9.12 -9.15
C ARG A 22 8.14 7.75 -9.84
N GLY A 23 7.69 6.70 -9.18
CA GLY A 23 7.60 5.35 -9.75
C GLY A 23 6.29 5.06 -10.50
N SER A 24 5.37 6.04 -10.59
CA SER A 24 4.04 5.84 -11.15
C SER A 24 3.76 6.83 -12.27
N THR A 25 3.04 6.39 -13.30
CA THR A 25 2.54 7.28 -14.36
C THR A 25 1.25 7.99 -13.96
N SER A 26 0.53 7.44 -12.98
CA SER A 26 -0.63 8.07 -12.36
C SER A 26 -0.85 7.49 -10.98
N VAL A 27 -1.23 8.34 -10.03
CA VAL A 27 -1.54 7.95 -8.66
C VAL A 27 -2.97 8.36 -8.33
N HIS A 28 -3.75 7.42 -7.77
CA HIS A 28 -5.06 7.70 -7.19
C HIS A 28 -5.02 7.39 -5.71
N GLU A 29 -5.80 8.12 -4.93
CA GLU A 29 -5.88 7.91 -3.49
C GLU A 29 -7.31 7.59 -3.08
N CYS A 30 -7.45 6.58 -2.22
CA CYS A 30 -8.69 6.12 -1.65
C CYS A 30 -8.58 6.12 -0.13
N ARG A 31 -9.65 6.54 0.53
CA ARG A 31 -9.75 6.57 1.98
C ARG A 31 -10.74 5.54 2.48
N VAL A 32 -10.33 4.75 3.47
CA VAL A 32 -11.20 3.85 4.22
C VAL A 32 -11.60 4.46 5.58
N PRO A 33 -12.80 4.14 6.12
CA PRO A 33 -13.84 3.33 5.50
C PRO A 33 -14.55 4.13 4.39
N GLY A 34 -14.78 3.49 3.25
CA GLY A 34 -15.32 4.12 2.05
C GLY A 34 -15.28 3.14 0.89
N PRO A 35 -15.95 3.45 -0.24
CA PRO A 35 -15.74 2.66 -1.45
C PRO A 35 -14.26 2.74 -1.81
N THR A 36 -13.62 1.59 -1.97
CA THR A 36 -12.30 1.48 -2.59
C THR A 36 -12.51 1.08 -4.04
N PRO A 37 -12.89 2.01 -4.94
CA PRO A 37 -12.98 1.70 -6.35
C PRO A 37 -11.56 1.43 -6.82
N LEU A 38 -11.19 0.16 -6.96
CA LEU A 38 -9.97 -0.22 -7.66
C LEU A 38 -10.30 -0.16 -9.16
N PRO A 39 -9.68 0.74 -9.95
CA PRO A 39 -9.78 0.67 -11.40
C PRO A 39 -9.44 -0.73 -11.91
N ARG A 40 -10.07 -1.16 -13.00
CA ARG A 40 -9.81 -2.50 -13.59
C ARG A 40 -8.35 -2.65 -14.05
N ASP A 41 -7.72 -1.55 -14.44
CA ASP A 41 -6.35 -1.49 -14.96
C ASP A 41 -5.37 -0.93 -13.91
N VAL A 42 -5.45 -1.40 -12.67
CA VAL A 42 -4.46 -1.07 -11.65
C VAL A 42 -3.27 -2.02 -11.76
N ASP A 43 -2.08 -1.43 -11.79
CA ASP A 43 -0.81 -2.16 -11.74
C ASP A 43 -0.40 -2.42 -10.30
N ARG A 44 -0.58 -1.43 -9.41
CA ARG A 44 -0.25 -1.56 -7.98
C ARG A 44 -1.28 -0.95 -7.04
N VAL A 45 -1.49 -1.59 -5.90
CA VAL A 45 -2.26 -1.04 -4.78
C VAL A 45 -1.35 -0.93 -3.57
N VAL A 46 -1.12 0.30 -3.09
CA VAL A 46 -0.34 0.60 -1.90
C VAL A 46 -1.28 0.76 -0.72
N TYR A 47 -1.21 -0.15 0.23
CA TYR A 47 -1.88 -0.01 1.53
C TYR A 47 -0.96 0.73 2.49
N PHE A 48 -1.34 1.95 2.90
CA PHE A 48 -0.62 2.71 3.92
C PHE A 48 -1.31 2.59 5.28
N LEU A 49 -0.65 1.91 6.21
CA LEU A 49 -1.08 1.74 7.60
C LEU A 49 -0.29 2.67 8.51
N ALA A 50 -0.99 3.61 9.15
CA ALA A 50 -0.43 4.49 10.17
C ALA A 50 -1.09 4.20 11.52
N GLY A 51 -0.29 3.79 12.50
CA GLY A 51 -0.81 3.28 13.77
C GLY A 51 -1.82 2.11 13.60
N PRO A 52 -2.61 1.82 14.65
CA PRO A 52 -3.64 0.79 14.59
C PRO A 52 -4.89 1.31 13.87
N ASP A 53 -4.90 1.27 12.53
CA ASP A 53 -6.08 1.60 11.72
C ASP A 53 -6.83 0.33 11.28
N PRO A 54 -7.93 -0.05 11.95
CA PRO A 54 -8.64 -1.30 11.67
C PRO A 54 -9.29 -1.34 10.28
N ASP A 55 -9.65 -0.18 9.73
CA ASP A 55 -10.31 -0.11 8.41
C ASP A 55 -9.30 -0.41 7.30
N VAL A 56 -8.07 0.12 7.41
CA VAL A 56 -6.97 -0.20 6.49
C VAL A 56 -6.59 -1.68 6.62
N VAL A 57 -6.45 -2.19 7.84
CA VAL A 57 -6.11 -3.61 8.08
C VAL A 57 -7.17 -4.54 7.51
N ALA A 58 -8.46 -4.25 7.72
CA ALA A 58 -9.54 -5.06 7.17
C ALA A 58 -9.53 -5.06 5.63
N SER A 59 -9.34 -3.89 5.02
CA SER A 59 -9.25 -3.78 3.56
C SER A 59 -8.02 -4.50 2.98
N ALA A 60 -6.86 -4.36 3.62
CA ALA A 60 -5.61 -5.04 3.26
C ALA A 60 -5.77 -6.57 3.32
N ARG A 61 -6.36 -7.10 4.40
CA ARG A 61 -6.61 -8.55 4.56
C ARG A 61 -7.57 -9.10 3.51
N GLN A 62 -8.61 -8.34 3.18
CA GLN A 62 -9.55 -8.70 2.13
C GLN A 62 -8.86 -8.78 0.76
N ALA A 63 -8.03 -7.79 0.44
CA ALA A 63 -7.28 -7.76 -0.80
C ALA A 63 -6.23 -8.88 -0.88
N LEU A 64 -5.47 -9.13 0.20
CA LEU A 64 -4.51 -10.23 0.29
C LEU A 64 -5.17 -11.58 0.00
N SER A 65 -6.36 -11.80 0.56
CA SER A 65 -7.11 -13.04 0.37
C SER A 65 -7.58 -13.22 -1.08
N ALA A 66 -7.93 -12.13 -1.76
CA ALA A 66 -8.29 -12.15 -3.18
C ALA A 66 -7.07 -12.36 -4.07
N GLU A 67 -5.97 -11.65 -3.79
CA GLU A 67 -4.71 -11.74 -4.53
C GLU A 67 -4.17 -13.18 -4.52
N ARG A 68 -4.15 -13.83 -3.36
CA ARG A 68 -3.70 -15.23 -3.23
C ARG A 68 -4.55 -16.22 -4.03
N ARG A 69 -5.82 -15.90 -4.25
CA ARG A 69 -6.72 -16.74 -5.07
C ARG A 69 -6.46 -16.54 -6.56
N ASP A 70 -6.21 -15.30 -6.96
CA ASP A 70 -6.09 -14.92 -8.37
C ASP A 70 -4.64 -14.98 -8.88
N GLY A 71 -3.65 -15.08 -7.98
CA GLY A 71 -2.22 -15.16 -8.31
C GLY A 71 -1.64 -13.86 -8.88
N SER A 72 -2.32 -12.72 -8.69
CA SER A 72 -1.77 -11.42 -9.08
C SER A 72 -0.70 -10.97 -8.09
N GLU A 73 0.31 -10.20 -8.50
CA GLU A 73 1.30 -9.60 -7.58
C GLU A 73 1.22 -8.07 -7.70
N LYS A 74 0.15 -7.49 -7.15
CA LYS A 74 -0.17 -6.06 -7.29
C LYS A 74 -0.15 -5.32 -5.96
N LEU A 75 -0.21 -6.03 -4.84
CA LEU A 75 -0.33 -5.43 -3.53
C LEU A 75 1.04 -5.03 -2.97
N VAL A 76 1.12 -3.80 -2.46
CA VAL A 76 2.29 -3.25 -1.75
C VAL A 76 1.80 -2.76 -0.39
N TYR A 77 2.41 -3.23 0.68
CA TYR A 77 2.03 -2.84 2.04
C TYR A 77 3.10 -1.94 2.64
N VAL A 78 2.72 -0.73 3.05
CA VAL A 78 3.60 0.24 3.69
C VAL A 78 3.06 0.56 5.07
N MET A 79 3.84 0.24 6.10
CA MET A 79 3.49 0.43 7.50
C MET A 79 4.35 1.55 8.08
N ALA A 80 3.74 2.54 8.72
CA ALA A 80 4.49 3.49 9.54
C ALA A 80 5.23 2.78 10.69
N ASP A 81 6.25 3.41 11.24
CA ASP A 81 7.04 2.82 12.35
C ASP A 81 6.19 2.46 13.57
N ASP A 82 5.10 3.20 13.81
CA ASP A 82 4.18 2.97 14.94
C ASP A 82 3.03 2.00 14.62
N ALA A 83 2.94 1.53 13.38
CA ALA A 83 1.87 0.63 12.94
C ALA A 83 2.11 -0.81 13.42
N PRO A 84 1.05 -1.52 13.84
CA PRO A 84 1.15 -2.94 14.17
C PRO A 84 1.43 -3.77 12.91
N ASP A 85 2.03 -4.94 13.09
CA ASP A 85 2.13 -5.92 12.01
C ASP A 85 0.74 -6.39 11.57
N VAL A 86 0.59 -6.62 10.27
CA VAL A 86 -0.63 -7.19 9.70
C VAL A 86 -0.49 -8.71 9.65
N GLU A 87 -1.30 -9.39 10.45
CA GLU A 87 -1.37 -10.86 10.46
C GLU A 87 -1.57 -11.43 9.04
N GLY A 88 -0.76 -12.42 8.70
CA GLY A 88 -0.81 -13.09 7.40
C GLY A 88 0.13 -12.50 6.34
N LEU A 89 0.80 -11.38 6.62
CA LEU A 89 1.91 -10.86 5.82
C LEU A 89 3.25 -11.19 6.50
N ALA A 90 4.19 -11.71 5.73
CA ALA A 90 5.57 -11.85 6.17
C ALA A 90 6.26 -10.47 6.22
N PRO A 91 7.25 -10.26 7.11
CA PRO A 91 7.98 -8.99 7.17
C PRO A 91 8.62 -8.56 5.84
N THR A 92 9.00 -9.52 5.00
CA THR A 92 9.56 -9.25 3.67
C THR A 92 8.54 -8.70 2.67
N GLU A 93 7.25 -8.99 2.89
CA GLU A 93 6.12 -8.56 2.05
C GLU A 93 5.60 -7.16 2.43
N CYS A 94 6.14 -6.55 3.49
CA CYS A 94 5.76 -5.21 3.95
C CYS A 94 6.96 -4.28 4.02
N PHE A 95 6.77 -2.99 3.74
CA PHE A 95 7.76 -1.94 3.89
C PHE A 95 7.48 -1.14 5.17
N ARG A 96 8.49 -0.93 6.01
CA ARG A 96 8.44 -0.04 7.17
C ARG A 96 8.87 1.37 6.78
N TRP A 97 8.00 2.36 6.96
CA TRP A 97 8.30 3.74 6.59
C TRP A 97 8.59 4.59 7.84
N PRO A 98 9.69 5.36 7.86
CA PRO A 98 10.65 5.61 6.75
C PRO A 98 11.84 4.62 6.65
N ALA A 99 11.95 3.63 7.53
CA ALA A 99 13.14 2.75 7.61
C ALA A 99 13.52 2.02 6.29
N ASP A 100 12.54 1.65 5.46
CA ASP A 100 12.68 0.92 4.20
C ASP A 100 12.59 1.83 2.96
N GLU A 101 12.84 3.14 3.10
CA GLU A 101 12.72 4.10 1.99
C GLU A 101 13.46 3.64 0.73
N ASP A 102 14.72 3.21 0.85
CA ASP A 102 15.52 2.77 -0.29
C ASP A 102 14.98 1.48 -0.92
N ARG A 103 14.46 0.55 -0.09
CA ARG A 103 13.84 -0.69 -0.60
C ARG A 103 12.56 -0.38 -1.36
N LEU A 104 11.76 0.57 -0.88
CA LEU A 104 10.53 1.00 -1.55
C LEU A 104 10.84 1.71 -2.86
N LYS A 105 11.82 2.62 -2.86
CA LYS A 105 12.36 3.28 -4.07
C LYS A 105 12.79 2.27 -5.12
N MET A 106 13.56 1.25 -4.74
CA MET A 106 13.97 0.18 -5.65
C MET A 106 12.74 -0.54 -6.22
N ALA A 107 11.80 -0.95 -5.38
CA ALA A 107 10.58 -1.64 -5.82
C ALA A 107 9.76 -0.80 -6.82
N PHE A 108 9.73 0.53 -6.70
CA PHE A 108 9.01 1.43 -7.60
C PHE A 108 9.78 1.86 -8.85
N MET A 109 11.12 1.81 -8.84
CA MET A 109 11.95 2.21 -9.99
C MET A 109 12.43 1.05 -10.85
N SER A 110 12.36 -0.20 -10.37
CA SER A 110 12.86 -1.37 -11.09
C SER A 110 11.79 -2.09 -11.93
N ALA A 111 10.61 -1.50 -12.13
CA ALA A 111 9.44 -2.15 -12.71
C ALA A 111 8.86 -1.38 -13.91
#